data_AF-A0AA88YGH2-F1
#
_entry.id   AF-A0AA88YGH2-F1
#
_cell.length_a   1.000
_cell.length_b   1.000
_cell.length_c   1.000
_cell.angle_alpha   90.00
_cell.angle_beta   90.00
_cell.angle_gamma   90.00
#
_symmetry.space_group_name_H-M   'P 1'
#
loop_
_entity.id
_entity.type
_entity.pdbx_description
1 polymer ?
#
loop_
_entity_poly.entity_id
_entity_poly.type
_entity_poly.pdbx_seq_one_letter_code
_entity_poly.pdbx_strand_id
1 'polypeptide(L)'
;MTDEISRLQEENGELHESLLEMKCRSMKYNLLFSGIAEADGENCENVLKKFLQDELQIEKEIPFANVHRVGKKVSGKCRAIVAKFIYNKDLVSVKVAAKRLKGKKFWINEQYPPEIEERRRKLYPIAKQERMKKSKVVLVRDKLYVNGKLVVCDEDSDTDEDLGSTPLRSTSRPNKRSRHYSTPNRD
;
A
#
# COMPACT_ATOMS: atom_id res chain seq x y z
N MET A 1 12.19 -11.17 -36.19
CA MET A 1 12.16 -11.67 -34.80
C MET A 1 12.43 -10.56 -33.80
N THR A 2 13.49 -9.75 -33.96
CA THR A 2 13.79 -8.61 -33.07
C THR A 2 12.69 -7.54 -33.08
N ASP A 3 12.15 -7.19 -34.24
CA ASP A 3 11.17 -6.10 -34.36
C ASP A 3 9.81 -6.49 -33.78
N GLU A 4 9.43 -7.75 -33.94
CA GLU A 4 8.22 -8.31 -33.34
C GLU A 4 8.33 -8.42 -31.82
N ILE A 5 9.49 -8.83 -31.30
CA ILE A 5 9.75 -8.81 -29.85
C ILE A 5 9.69 -7.39 -29.30
N SER A 6 10.31 -6.41 -29.99
CA SER A 6 10.28 -5.00 -29.58
C SER A 6 8.86 -4.46 -29.53
N ARG A 7 8.06 -4.74 -30.57
CA ARG A 7 6.65 -4.33 -30.61
C ARG A 7 5.83 -4.97 -29.48
N LEU A 8 6.01 -6.26 -29.24
CA LEU A 8 5.33 -6.96 -28.13
C LEU A 8 5.76 -6.43 -26.76
N GLN A 9 7.01 -5.99 -26.60
CA GLN A 9 7.48 -5.36 -25.37
C GLN A 9 6.82 -3.99 -25.16
N GLU A 10 6.69 -3.20 -26.21
CA GLU A 10 6.00 -1.90 -26.19
C GLU A 10 4.51 -2.05 -25.84
N GLU A 11 3.79 -2.93 -26.54
CA GLU A 11 2.38 -3.24 -26.26
C GLU A 11 2.18 -3.76 -24.81
N ASN A 12 3.09 -4.62 -24.32
CA ASN A 12 3.03 -5.08 -22.93
C ASN A 12 3.27 -3.93 -21.93
N GLY A 13 4.15 -2.98 -22.26
CA GLY A 13 4.39 -1.78 -21.47
C GLY A 13 3.11 -0.94 -21.34
N GLU A 14 2.49 -0.61 -22.47
CA GLU A 14 1.24 0.15 -22.51
C GLU A 14 0.10 -0.54 -21.74
N LEU A 15 -0.05 -1.85 -21.93
CA LEU A 15 -1.03 -2.65 -21.20
C LEU A 15 -0.77 -2.61 -19.69
N HIS A 16 0.49 -2.72 -19.26
CA HIS A 16 0.83 -2.66 -17.84
C HIS A 16 0.51 -1.30 -17.23
N GLU A 17 0.82 -0.21 -17.94
CA GLU A 17 0.49 1.15 -17.50
C GLU A 17 -1.03 1.37 -17.40
N SER A 18 -1.78 0.94 -18.39
CA SER A 18 -3.26 1.03 -18.39
C SER A 18 -3.87 0.24 -17.22
N LEU A 19 -3.40 -0.98 -16.98
CA LEU A 19 -3.82 -1.79 -15.83
C LEU A 19 -3.49 -1.10 -14.51
N LEU A 20 -2.30 -0.51 -14.39
CA LEU A 20 -1.88 0.21 -13.20
C LEU A 20 -2.75 1.45 -12.95
N GLU A 21 -3.10 2.19 -14.00
CA GLU A 21 -4.00 3.34 -13.91
C GLU A 21 -5.40 2.91 -13.45
N MET A 22 -5.95 1.83 -14.01
CA MET A 22 -7.24 1.28 -13.59
C MET A 22 -7.22 0.85 -12.12
N LYS A 23 -6.17 0.16 -11.66
CA LYS A 23 -5.99 -0.21 -10.25
C LYS A 23 -5.95 1.03 -9.35
N CYS A 24 -5.18 2.04 -9.72
CA CYS A 24 -5.11 3.31 -8.99
C CYS A 24 -6.49 3.98 -8.88
N ARG A 25 -7.24 4.05 -9.99
CA ARG A 25 -8.58 4.66 -10.02
C ARG A 25 -9.56 3.89 -9.13
N SER A 26 -9.50 2.55 -9.14
CA SER A 26 -10.36 1.69 -8.32
C SER A 26 -10.10 1.83 -6.81
N MET A 27 -8.83 2.00 -6.42
CA MET A 27 -8.37 2.12 -5.03
C MET A 27 -8.33 3.56 -4.49
N LYS A 28 -8.54 4.58 -5.34
CA LYS A 28 -8.45 6.01 -4.99
C LYS A 28 -9.25 6.40 -3.75
N TYR A 29 -10.40 5.77 -3.53
CA TYR A 29 -11.30 6.08 -2.42
C TYR A 29 -11.13 5.15 -1.21
N ASN A 30 -10.01 4.43 -1.14
CA ASN A 30 -9.74 3.48 -0.08
C ASN A 30 -8.75 4.06 0.93
N LEU A 31 -9.07 3.92 2.22
CA LEU A 31 -8.13 4.18 3.30
C LEU A 31 -7.82 2.88 4.05
N LEU A 32 -6.56 2.76 4.46
CA LEU A 32 -6.00 1.71 5.30
C LEU A 32 -5.93 2.20 6.74
N PHE A 33 -6.57 1.49 7.66
CA PHE A 33 -6.55 1.75 9.10
C PHE A 33 -5.77 0.64 9.79
N SER A 34 -4.64 1.01 10.40
CA SER A 34 -3.74 0.06 11.08
C SER A 34 -3.71 0.31 12.59
N GLY A 35 -3.48 -0.77 13.35
CA GLY A 35 -3.38 -0.72 14.82
C GLY A 35 -4.70 -0.96 15.58
N ILE A 36 -5.79 -1.21 14.86
CA ILE A 36 -7.11 -1.54 15.43
C ILE A 36 -7.12 -3.02 15.81
N ALA A 37 -7.47 -3.33 17.06
CA ALA A 37 -7.56 -4.71 17.56
C ALA A 37 -8.54 -5.54 16.71
N GLU A 38 -8.21 -6.81 16.49
CA GLU A 38 -8.99 -7.74 15.67
C GLU A 38 -9.70 -8.75 16.57
N ALA A 39 -11.01 -8.90 16.41
CA ALA A 39 -11.80 -9.93 17.08
C ALA A 39 -12.40 -10.90 16.05
N ASP A 40 -12.59 -12.15 16.46
CA ASP A 40 -13.21 -13.17 15.61
C ASP A 40 -14.71 -12.89 15.44
N GLY A 41 -15.19 -12.94 14.19
CA GLY A 41 -16.59 -12.61 13.86
C GLY A 41 -16.95 -11.13 13.96
N GLU A 42 -15.96 -10.23 14.02
CA GLU A 42 -16.23 -8.80 14.15
C GLU A 42 -16.94 -8.19 12.91
N ASN A 43 -17.83 -7.25 13.16
CA ASN A 43 -18.33 -6.38 12.11
C ASN A 43 -17.32 -5.24 11.89
N CYS A 44 -16.51 -5.35 10.83
CA CYS A 44 -15.45 -4.40 10.51
C CYS A 44 -15.96 -2.96 10.34
N GLU A 45 -17.17 -2.78 9.79
CA GLU A 45 -17.77 -1.46 9.62
C GLU A 45 -18.11 -0.82 10.97
N ASN A 46 -18.74 -1.57 11.88
CA ASN A 46 -19.07 -1.07 13.21
C ASN A 46 -17.82 -0.75 14.03
N VAL A 47 -16.80 -1.59 13.95
CA VAL A 47 -15.49 -1.35 14.59
C VAL A 47 -14.88 -0.06 14.05
N LEU A 48 -14.93 0.16 12.74
CA LEU A 48 -14.41 1.36 12.11
C LEU A 48 -15.22 2.60 12.49
N LYS A 49 -16.55 2.54 12.50
CA LYS A 49 -17.42 3.66 12.92
C LYS A 49 -17.11 4.10 14.35
N LYS A 50 -16.99 3.16 15.29
CA LYS A 50 -16.58 3.44 16.68
C LYS A 50 -15.19 4.09 16.72
N PHE A 51 -14.23 3.54 15.99
CA PHE A 51 -12.89 4.12 15.89
C PHE A 51 -12.91 5.57 15.39
N LEU A 52 -13.71 5.89 14.36
CA LEU A 52 -13.83 7.25 13.84
C LEU A 52 -14.46 8.21 14.87
N GLN A 53 -15.42 7.73 15.66
CA GLN A 53 -16.03 8.52 16.72
C GLN A 53 -15.05 8.73 17.90
N ASP A 54 -14.46 7.68 18.43
CA ASP A 54 -13.64 7.73 19.65
C ASP A 54 -12.29 8.43 19.40
N GLU A 55 -11.62 8.08 18.30
CA GLU A 55 -10.24 8.50 18.07
C GLU A 55 -10.12 9.76 17.22
N LEU A 56 -11.08 9.99 16.30
CA LEU A 56 -11.10 11.15 15.41
C LEU A 56 -12.16 12.20 15.78
N GLN A 57 -13.12 11.87 16.66
CA GLN A 57 -14.28 12.69 17.03
C GLN A 57 -15.10 13.15 15.82
N ILE A 58 -15.33 12.22 14.90
CA ILE A 58 -16.24 12.41 13.79
C ILE A 58 -17.60 11.88 14.23
N GLU A 59 -18.50 12.79 14.61
CA GLU A 59 -19.88 12.44 15.02
C GLU A 59 -20.78 12.11 13.83
N LYS A 60 -20.39 12.56 12.64
CA LYS A 60 -21.12 12.28 11.40
C LYS A 60 -21.05 10.79 11.07
N GLU A 61 -22.21 10.20 10.76
CA GLU A 61 -22.25 8.87 10.17
C GLU A 61 -21.73 8.91 8.72
N ILE A 62 -20.68 8.13 8.45
CA ILE A 62 -20.06 8.02 7.13
C ILE A 62 -20.49 6.69 6.51
N PRO A 63 -21.13 6.71 5.33
CA PRO A 63 -21.45 5.49 4.60
C PRO A 63 -20.22 4.96 3.84
N PHE A 64 -19.98 3.66 3.97
CA PHE A 64 -18.92 2.96 3.27
C PHE A 64 -19.50 2.05 2.19
N ALA A 65 -18.76 1.87 1.09
CA ALA A 65 -19.13 0.91 0.06
C ALA A 65 -18.75 -0.53 0.47
N ASN A 66 -17.57 -0.69 1.07
CA ASN A 66 -17.06 -1.98 1.56
C ASN A 66 -16.02 -1.72 2.65
N VAL A 67 -16.05 -2.52 3.72
CA VAL A 67 -15.09 -2.50 4.82
C VAL A 67 -14.69 -3.91 5.18
N HIS A 68 -13.40 -4.22 5.14
CA HIS A 68 -12.88 -5.55 5.46
C HIS A 68 -11.43 -5.51 5.94
N ARG A 69 -11.00 -6.56 6.65
CA ARG A 69 -9.59 -6.76 7.01
C ARG A 69 -8.78 -7.22 5.80
N VAL A 70 -7.57 -6.68 5.65
CA VAL A 70 -6.65 -7.04 4.56
C VAL A 70 -5.40 -7.71 5.11
N GLY A 71 -4.94 -8.73 4.39
CA GLY A 71 -3.76 -9.52 4.72
C GLY A 71 -4.07 -10.86 5.41
N LYS A 72 -3.01 -11.62 5.67
CA LYS A 72 -3.10 -12.93 6.33
C LYS A 72 -3.18 -12.74 7.84
N LYS A 73 -4.01 -13.53 8.52
CA LYS A 73 -4.08 -13.56 9.99
C LYS A 73 -2.76 -14.14 10.51
N VAL A 74 -2.08 -13.40 11.37
CA VAL A 74 -0.81 -13.80 11.99
C VAL A 74 -0.94 -13.59 13.48
N SER A 75 -0.56 -14.59 14.28
CA SER A 75 -0.62 -14.48 15.74
C SER A 75 0.19 -13.27 16.24
N GLY A 76 -0.40 -12.48 17.14
CA GLY A 76 0.22 -11.28 17.70
C GLY A 76 0.23 -10.03 16.80
N LYS A 77 -0.33 -10.09 15.58
CA LYS A 77 -0.46 -8.92 14.70
C LYS A 77 -1.90 -8.70 14.29
N CYS A 78 -2.39 -7.48 14.46
CA CYS A 78 -3.71 -7.07 13.98
C CYS A 78 -3.63 -6.70 12.50
N ARG A 79 -4.54 -7.21 11.67
CA ARG A 79 -4.63 -6.85 10.25
C ARG A 79 -5.16 -5.43 10.08
N ALA A 80 -4.75 -4.74 9.02
CA ALA A 80 -5.31 -3.44 8.69
C ALA A 80 -6.75 -3.58 8.18
N ILE A 81 -7.62 -2.62 8.49
CA ILE A 81 -8.94 -2.50 7.86
C ILE A 81 -8.79 -1.64 6.61
N VAL A 82 -9.30 -2.10 5.48
CA VAL A 82 -9.54 -1.27 4.29
C VAL A 82 -10.99 -0.86 4.28
N ALA A 83 -11.23 0.44 4.13
CA ALA A 83 -12.56 0.98 3.92
C ALA A 83 -12.62 1.79 2.63
N LYS A 84 -13.58 1.47 1.77
CA LYS A 84 -13.89 2.22 0.56
C LYS A 84 -14.97 3.25 0.85
N PHE A 85 -14.63 4.52 0.69
CA PHE A 85 -15.54 5.63 0.87
C PHE A 85 -16.39 5.83 -0.38
N ILE A 86 -17.66 6.16 -0.18
CA ILE A 86 -18.57 6.52 -1.27
C ILE A 86 -18.31 7.97 -1.69
N TYR A 87 -18.19 8.88 -0.72
CA TYR A 87 -18.02 10.30 -0.96
C TYR A 87 -16.58 10.76 -0.70
N ASN A 88 -16.00 11.49 -1.66
CA ASN A 88 -14.67 12.06 -1.51
C ASN A 88 -14.57 13.06 -0.35
N LYS A 89 -15.65 13.81 -0.08
CA LYS A 89 -15.71 14.76 1.04
C LYS A 89 -15.44 14.10 2.40
N ASP A 90 -15.99 12.90 2.60
CA ASP A 90 -15.81 12.13 3.84
C ASP A 90 -14.41 11.53 3.94
N LEU A 91 -13.86 11.07 2.82
CA LEU A 91 -12.47 10.61 2.78
C LEU A 91 -11.49 11.74 3.14
N VAL A 92 -11.73 12.95 2.62
CA VAL A 92 -10.91 14.13 2.90
C VAL A 92 -11.06 14.56 4.35
N SER A 93 -12.27 14.55 4.91
CA SER A 93 -12.47 14.90 6.32
C SER A 93 -11.75 13.93 7.27
N VAL A 94 -11.83 12.61 7.01
CA VAL A 94 -11.09 11.60 7.78
C VAL A 94 -9.58 11.81 7.67
N LYS A 95 -9.06 12.12 6.48
CA LYS A 95 -7.63 12.43 6.29
C LYS A 95 -7.17 13.65 7.07
N VAL A 96 -7.99 14.71 7.13
CA VAL A 96 -7.67 15.90 7.92
C VAL A 96 -7.69 15.57 9.41
N ALA A 97 -8.69 14.81 9.85
CA ALA A 97 -8.80 14.35 11.24
C ALA A 97 -7.69 13.38 11.64
N ALA A 98 -7.09 12.63 10.71
CA ALA A 98 -6.00 11.70 10.97
C ALA A 98 -4.78 12.35 11.65
N LYS A 99 -4.59 13.67 11.51
CA LYS A 99 -3.55 14.43 12.23
C LYS A 99 -3.66 14.32 13.75
N ARG A 100 -4.87 14.05 14.28
CA ARG A 100 -5.16 13.89 15.71
C ARG A 100 -4.64 12.56 16.28
N LEU A 101 -4.33 11.60 15.41
CA LEU A 101 -3.74 10.31 15.81
C LEU A 101 -2.23 10.42 16.11
N LYS A 102 -1.63 11.61 15.98
CA LYS A 102 -0.21 11.81 16.27
C LYS A 102 0.09 11.46 17.73
N GLY A 103 0.99 10.49 17.93
CA GLY A 103 1.35 9.97 19.25
C GLY A 103 0.54 8.76 19.72
N LYS A 104 -0.50 8.37 18.98
CA LYS A 104 -1.26 7.13 19.22
C LYS A 104 -0.65 5.96 18.44
N LYS A 105 -1.11 4.74 18.74
CA LYS A 105 -0.71 3.50 18.06
C LYS A 105 -1.38 3.28 16.69
N PHE A 106 -2.24 4.19 16.27
CA PHE A 106 -3.09 4.05 15.08
C PHE A 106 -2.55 4.85 13.90
N TRP A 107 -2.72 4.29 12.70
CA TRP A 107 -2.19 4.87 11.47
C TRP A 107 -3.26 4.81 10.38
N ILE A 108 -3.44 5.93 9.67
CA ILE A 108 -4.34 6.02 8.51
C ILE A 108 -3.50 6.36 7.29
N ASN A 109 -3.56 5.49 6.28
CA ASN A 109 -2.84 5.67 5.02
C ASN A 109 -3.79 5.50 3.83
N GLU A 110 -3.41 6.05 2.68
CA GLU A 110 -4.06 5.72 1.41
C GLU A 110 -3.66 4.33 0.96
N GLN A 111 -4.60 3.60 0.35
CA GLN A 111 -4.28 2.33 -0.30
C GLN A 111 -3.72 2.58 -1.70
N TYR A 112 -2.62 1.89 -2.01
CA TYR A 112 -2.03 1.90 -3.33
C TYR A 112 -1.94 0.47 -3.90
N PRO A 113 -1.92 0.33 -5.23
CA PRO A 113 -1.59 -0.94 -5.86
C PRO A 113 -0.19 -1.41 -5.44
N PRO A 114 0.07 -2.72 -5.39
CA PRO A 114 1.35 -3.27 -4.95
C PRO A 114 2.53 -2.74 -5.77
N GLU A 115 2.35 -2.53 -7.08
CA GLU A 115 3.37 -1.99 -7.97
C GLU A 115 3.81 -0.57 -7.55
N ILE A 116 2.86 0.27 -7.12
CA ILE A 116 3.14 1.60 -6.58
C ILE A 116 3.78 1.50 -5.20
N GLU A 117 3.31 0.61 -4.33
CA GLU A 117 3.92 0.43 -3.01
C GLU A 117 5.38 -0.03 -3.10
N GLU A 118 5.71 -0.90 -4.06
CA GLU A 118 7.07 -1.35 -4.32
C GLU A 118 7.98 -0.21 -4.78
N ARG A 119 7.51 0.63 -5.73
CA ARG A 119 8.23 1.85 -6.13
C ARG A 119 8.43 2.80 -4.94
N ARG A 120 7.38 3.04 -4.14
CA ARG A 120 7.47 3.88 -2.93
C ARG A 120 8.43 3.32 -1.88
N ARG A 121 8.53 1.99 -1.77
CA ARG A 121 9.47 1.33 -0.86
C ARG A 121 10.92 1.68 -1.17
N LYS A 122 11.28 1.76 -2.45
CA LYS A 122 12.61 2.23 -2.90
C LYS A 122 12.87 3.69 -2.53
N LEU A 123 11.81 4.51 -2.51
CA LEU A 123 11.88 5.94 -2.23
C LEU A 123 11.91 6.30 -0.73
N TYR A 124 11.44 5.42 0.17
CA TYR A 124 11.40 5.72 1.61
C TYR A 124 12.78 5.98 2.24
N PRO A 125 13.85 5.22 1.96
CA PRO A 125 15.18 5.49 2.47
C PRO A 125 15.70 6.87 2.04
N ILE A 126 15.55 7.20 0.76
CA ILE A 126 15.97 8.49 0.18
C ILE A 126 15.17 9.63 0.83
N ALA A 127 13.85 9.48 0.92
CA ALA A 127 12.98 10.44 1.57
C ALA A 127 13.36 10.65 3.05
N LYS A 128 13.80 9.60 3.75
CA LYS A 128 14.25 9.68 5.15
C LYS A 128 15.56 10.46 5.26
N GLN A 129 16.53 10.18 4.39
CA GLN A 129 17.82 10.90 4.35
C GLN A 129 17.62 12.38 4.04
N GLU A 130 16.79 12.72 3.06
CA GLU A 130 16.52 14.11 2.69
C GLU A 130 15.74 14.87 3.78
N ARG A 131 14.85 14.19 4.51
CA ARG A 131 14.22 14.77 5.71
C ARG A 131 15.21 15.04 6.84
N MET A 132 16.22 14.18 7.01
CA MET A 132 17.29 14.42 7.99
C MET A 132 18.13 15.65 7.62
N LYS A 133 18.34 15.87 6.32
CA LYS A 133 18.99 17.08 5.79
C LYS A 133 18.12 18.35 5.85
N LYS A 134 16.94 18.29 6.47
CA LYS A 134 15.92 19.37 6.55
C LYS A 134 15.40 19.83 5.17
N SER A 135 15.58 19.04 4.11
CA SER A 135 15.00 19.31 2.79
C SER A 135 13.47 19.11 2.81
N LYS A 136 12.74 19.86 1.98
CA LYS A 136 11.29 19.69 1.82
C LYS A 136 11.03 18.48 0.91
N VAL A 137 10.54 17.39 1.50
CA VAL A 137 10.29 16.12 0.79
C VAL A 137 8.79 15.85 0.65
N VAL A 138 8.31 15.68 -0.58
CA VAL A 138 6.92 15.36 -0.91
C VAL A 138 6.88 14.11 -1.79
N LEU A 139 6.15 13.08 -1.38
CA LEU A 139 5.95 11.86 -2.16
C LEU A 139 4.53 11.86 -2.73
N VAL A 140 4.39 11.91 -4.05
CA VAL A 140 3.10 11.94 -4.76
C VAL A 140 2.98 10.69 -5.61
N ARG A 141 2.03 9.81 -5.29
CA ARG A 141 1.90 8.46 -5.88
C ARG A 141 3.23 7.70 -5.73
N ASP A 142 3.96 7.51 -6.82
CA ASP A 142 5.25 6.84 -6.93
C ASP A 142 6.42 7.80 -7.21
N LYS A 143 6.23 9.13 -7.13
CA LYS A 143 7.24 10.14 -7.45
C LYS A 143 7.68 10.93 -6.22
N LEU A 144 8.99 11.00 -5.98
CA LEU A 144 9.58 11.76 -4.87
C LEU A 144 10.04 13.14 -5.35
N TYR A 145 9.58 14.18 -4.67
CA TYR A 145 10.01 15.56 -4.91
C TYR A 145 10.81 16.06 -3.71
N VAL A 146 12.02 16.55 -3.96
CA VAL A 146 12.92 17.15 -2.95
C VAL A 146 13.14 18.61 -3.33
N ASN A 147 12.75 19.53 -2.45
CA ASN A 147 12.77 20.98 -2.70
C ASN A 147 12.06 21.38 -4.01
N GLY A 148 11.01 20.65 -4.38
CA GLY A 148 10.25 20.87 -5.61
C GLY A 148 10.83 20.22 -6.88
N LYS A 149 12.02 19.61 -6.81
CA LYS A 149 12.62 18.88 -7.93
C LYS A 149 12.29 17.39 -7.85
N LEU A 150 11.90 16.80 -8.97
CA LEU A 150 11.66 15.37 -9.08
C LEU A 150 12.98 14.61 -8.92
N VAL A 151 13.04 13.69 -7.96
CA VAL A 151 14.13 12.73 -7.84
C VAL A 151 13.77 11.56 -8.76
N VAL A 152 14.44 11.49 -9.90
CA VAL A 152 14.45 10.29 -10.72
C VAL A 152 15.38 9.32 -10.02
N CYS A 153 14.85 8.18 -9.59
CA CYS A 153 15.70 7.04 -9.26
C CYS A 153 15.83 6.29 -10.57
N ASP A 154 17.00 6.34 -11.18
CA ASP A 154 17.28 5.52 -12.35
C ASP A 154 17.12 4.06 -11.94
N GLU A 155 16.06 3.42 -12.44
CA GLU A 155 16.01 1.96 -12.49
C GLU A 155 17.01 1.59 -13.57
N ASP A 156 18.22 1.20 -13.13
CA ASP A 156 19.25 0.40 -13.84
C ASP A 156 20.69 0.83 -13.47
N SER A 157 20.98 0.89 -12.16
CA SER A 157 22.35 0.63 -11.69
C SER A 157 22.30 -0.45 -10.63
N ASP A 158 22.11 -1.69 -11.09
CA ASP A 158 22.59 -2.87 -10.37
C ASP A 158 24.11 -2.74 -10.25
N THR A 159 24.55 -2.01 -9.22
CA THR A 159 25.91 -2.12 -8.71
C THR A 159 25.86 -3.20 -7.64
N ASP A 160 26.07 -4.44 -8.10
CA ASP A 160 26.55 -5.53 -7.26
C ASP A 160 27.95 -5.16 -6.74
N GLU A 161 28.02 -4.32 -5.69
CA GLU A 161 29.22 -4.24 -4.86
C GLU A 161 29.11 -5.25 -3.71
N ASP A 162 29.69 -6.41 -4.01
CA ASP A 162 30.14 -7.44 -3.08
C ASP A 162 31.07 -6.85 -2.01
N LEU A 163 30.61 -6.79 -0.76
CA LEU A 163 31.48 -6.71 0.42
C LEU A 163 30.90 -7.53 1.58
N GLY A 164 31.37 -8.78 1.71
CA GLY A 164 31.92 -9.27 2.97
C GLY A 164 30.96 -9.86 4.02
N SER A 165 30.58 -11.12 3.79
CA SER A 165 30.52 -12.24 4.75
C SER A 165 30.54 -11.98 6.28
N THR A 166 29.49 -12.46 6.98
CA THR A 166 29.64 -13.40 8.12
C THR A 166 28.35 -14.21 8.35
N PRO A 167 28.41 -15.50 8.75
CA PRO A 167 27.34 -16.47 8.52
C PRO A 167 26.50 -16.77 9.77
N LEU A 168 25.46 -17.62 9.58
CA LEU A 168 24.62 -18.41 10.51
C LEU A 168 23.13 -18.07 10.29
N ARG A 169 22.19 -18.99 10.04
CA ARG A 169 22.11 -20.43 10.27
C ARG A 169 21.02 -21.02 9.36
N SER A 170 21.30 -22.16 8.75
CA SER A 170 20.41 -22.90 7.87
C SER A 170 19.20 -23.50 8.61
N THR A 171 17.99 -23.25 8.11
CA THR A 171 16.92 -24.26 8.09
C THR A 171 16.18 -24.16 6.76
N SER A 172 16.33 -25.21 5.96
CA SER A 172 15.73 -25.50 4.67
C SER A 172 14.23 -25.21 4.60
N ARG A 173 13.77 -24.52 3.55
CA ARG A 173 12.37 -24.53 3.11
C ARG A 173 12.23 -25.25 1.77
N PRO A 174 11.26 -26.18 1.60
CA PRO A 174 11.10 -26.93 0.37
C PRO A 174 10.48 -26.11 -0.77
N ASN A 175 10.73 -26.60 -1.97
CA ASN A 175 10.41 -26.03 -3.27
C ASN A 175 8.90 -25.71 -3.47
N LYS A 176 8.58 -24.54 -4.05
CA LYS A 176 7.21 -24.12 -4.43
C LYS A 176 6.73 -24.99 -5.61
N ARG A 177 5.71 -25.82 -5.41
CA ARG A 177 4.95 -26.42 -6.52
C ARG A 177 3.93 -25.43 -7.10
N SER A 178 3.82 -25.49 -8.43
CA SER A 178 2.90 -24.74 -9.30
C SER A 178 1.44 -24.81 -8.83
N ARG A 179 0.73 -23.67 -8.87
CA ARG A 179 -0.71 -23.60 -8.61
C ARG A 179 -1.46 -23.81 -9.92
N HIS A 180 -2.01 -25.01 -10.10
CA HIS A 180 -3.14 -25.21 -11.01
C HIS A 180 -4.42 -24.72 -10.34
N TYR A 181 -5.21 -23.94 -11.08
CA TYR A 181 -6.54 -23.52 -10.66
C TYR A 181 -7.52 -24.60 -11.13
N SER A 182 -8.10 -25.36 -10.20
CA SER A 182 -9.26 -26.20 -10.47
C SER A 182 -10.52 -25.41 -10.12
N THR A 183 -11.31 -25.06 -11.13
CA THR A 183 -12.70 -24.58 -10.96
C THR A 183 -13.60 -25.75 -10.55
N PRO A 184 -14.45 -25.61 -9.52
CA PRO A 184 -15.46 -26.62 -9.21
C PRO A 184 -16.64 -26.53 -10.20
N ASN A 185 -17.16 -27.68 -10.62
CA ASN A 185 -18.42 -27.77 -11.33
C ASN A 185 -19.57 -27.28 -10.45
N ARG A 186 -20.51 -26.56 -11.08
CA ARG A 186 -21.83 -26.28 -10.52
C ARG A 186 -22.76 -27.44 -10.87
N ASP A 187 -23.37 -28.01 -9.84
CA ASP A 187 -24.63 -28.76 -9.96
C ASP A 187 -25.79 -27.77 -10.16
#